data_AF-A0A8S9KYK1-F1
#
_entry.id   AF-A0A8S9KYK1-F1
#
_cell.length_a   1.000
_cell.length_b   1.000
_cell.length_c   1.000
_cell.angle_alpha   90.00
_cell.angle_beta   90.00
_cell.angle_gamma   90.00
#
_symmetry.space_group_name_H-M   'P 1'
#
loop_
_entity.id
_entity.type
_entity.pdbx_description
1 polymer ?
#
loop_
_entity_poly.entity_id
_entity_poly.type
_entity_poly.pdbx_seq_one_letter_code
_entity_poly.pdbx_strand_id
1 'polypeptide(L)'
;MFNTVVEVFKFLLILCSVRDNATPLMEKPRATLTPNKFIHRVISLDDVKVVKNAMNMTVNDVILGMVQAGLSRYLSQKYDSETNPKLKKSLENICLRGVVFFNLRSNKKIEDLAKMMEKGSNSRWGNSIGYVMIPLWMKSENDIFEYIRRSKTIMDRKKLSLEPLFSYTLFKLTVEVFGYKALRTLAMRIFGRSTVVLSNVAGPTEEISLFDHQISYVAASISGFPQALIVHITSYVNKAIINLGVDLDVIPDPHHLCDHIVEALQIMKSAVEEEISGDLGV
;
A
#
# COMPACT_ATOMS: atom_id res chain seq x y z
N MET A 1 -12.88 -5.98 20.62
CA MET A 1 -14.04 -6.84 20.29
C MET A 1 -14.87 -6.27 19.14
N PHE A 2 -15.51 -5.10 19.30
CA PHE A 2 -16.39 -4.51 18.26
C PHE A 2 -15.69 -4.33 16.88
N ASN A 3 -14.52 -3.67 16.85
CA ASN A 3 -13.77 -3.48 15.59
C ASN A 3 -13.44 -4.80 14.89
N THR A 4 -13.08 -5.84 15.65
CA THR A 4 -12.81 -7.18 15.11
C THR A 4 -14.03 -7.78 14.41
N VAL A 5 -15.18 -7.80 15.09
CA VAL A 5 -16.41 -8.37 14.53
C VAL A 5 -16.78 -7.65 13.23
N VAL A 6 -16.74 -6.32 13.24
CA VAL A 6 -17.11 -5.53 12.07
C VAL A 6 -16.13 -5.73 10.90
N GLU A 7 -14.82 -5.71 11.16
CA GLU A 7 -13.83 -5.82 10.08
C GLU A 7 -13.73 -7.24 9.50
N VAL A 8 -13.80 -8.29 10.34
CA VAL A 8 -13.86 -9.68 9.87
C VAL A 8 -15.17 -9.93 9.11
N PHE A 9 -16.30 -9.40 9.58
CA PHE A 9 -17.56 -9.53 8.86
C PHE A 9 -17.52 -8.82 7.50
N LYS A 10 -17.01 -7.58 7.42
CA LYS A 10 -16.79 -6.88 6.14
C LYS A 10 -15.88 -7.68 5.21
N PHE A 11 -14.80 -8.25 5.73
CA PHE A 11 -13.88 -9.08 4.97
C PHE A 11 -14.58 -10.31 4.38
N LEU A 12 -15.38 -11.02 5.20
CA LEU A 12 -16.20 -12.15 4.77
C LEU A 12 -17.27 -11.74 3.75
N LEU A 13 -17.91 -10.59 3.93
CA LEU A 13 -18.82 -10.03 2.93
C LEU A 13 -18.09 -9.83 1.60
N ILE A 14 -16.93 -9.17 1.56
CA ILE A 14 -16.18 -8.96 0.32
C ILE A 14 -15.79 -10.30 -0.34
N LEU A 15 -15.45 -11.32 0.45
CA LEU A 15 -15.17 -12.67 -0.03
C LEU A 15 -16.38 -13.35 -0.70
N CYS A 16 -17.56 -13.16 -0.10
CA CYS A 16 -18.83 -13.77 -0.48
C CYS A 16 -19.62 -12.95 -1.52
N SER A 17 -19.39 -11.64 -1.58
CA SER A 17 -20.08 -10.72 -2.47
C SER A 17 -19.79 -11.03 -3.94
N VAL A 18 -20.82 -10.77 -4.75
CA VAL A 18 -20.69 -10.63 -6.19
C VAL A 18 -19.66 -9.53 -6.46
N ARG A 19 -18.82 -9.77 -7.48
CA ARG A 19 -17.69 -8.91 -7.86
C ARG A 19 -18.12 -7.44 -7.91
N ASP A 20 -17.24 -6.53 -7.48
CA ASP A 20 -17.48 -5.09 -7.72
C ASP A 20 -17.71 -4.85 -9.21
N ASN A 21 -18.52 -3.84 -9.53
CA ASN A 21 -18.64 -3.33 -10.88
C ASN A 21 -17.23 -3.03 -11.44
N ALA A 22 -17.05 -3.22 -12.75
CA ALA A 22 -15.78 -2.95 -13.42
C ALA A 22 -15.26 -1.58 -12.98
N THR A 23 -14.14 -1.58 -12.25
CA THR A 23 -13.48 -0.33 -11.88
C THR A 23 -12.60 0.10 -13.04
N PRO A 24 -12.29 1.40 -13.18
CA PRO A 24 -11.50 1.89 -14.30
C PRO A 24 -10.08 1.27 -14.38
N LEU A 25 -9.58 0.73 -13.27
CA LEU A 25 -8.31 -0.02 -13.18
C LEU A 25 -8.48 -1.55 -13.28
N MET A 26 -9.69 -2.05 -13.52
CA MET A 26 -10.03 -3.48 -13.63
C MET A 26 -10.85 -3.82 -14.87
N GLU A 27 -10.78 -3.00 -15.93
CA GLU A 27 -11.57 -3.19 -17.16
C GLU A 27 -11.25 -4.50 -17.90
N LYS A 28 -10.07 -5.11 -17.68
CA LYS A 28 -9.70 -6.39 -18.30
C LYS A 28 -10.31 -7.64 -17.62
N PRO A 29 -10.55 -8.72 -18.39
CA PRO A 29 -10.81 -10.04 -17.83
C PRO A 29 -9.67 -10.51 -16.91
N ARG A 30 -10.07 -10.95 -15.71
CA ARG A 30 -9.25 -11.23 -14.50
C ARG A 30 -8.00 -12.10 -14.68
N ALA A 31 -7.88 -12.85 -15.77
CA ALA A 31 -6.81 -13.83 -15.96
C ALA A 31 -5.52 -13.22 -16.53
N THR A 32 -5.57 -12.00 -17.09
CA THR A 32 -4.42 -11.40 -17.81
C THR A 32 -3.81 -10.19 -17.10
N LEU A 33 -4.45 -9.65 -16.07
CA LEU A 33 -4.00 -8.47 -15.31
C LEU A 33 -2.75 -8.82 -14.50
N THR A 34 -1.59 -8.84 -15.11
CA THR A 34 -0.31 -9.07 -14.43
C THR A 34 0.59 -7.88 -14.73
N PRO A 35 1.33 -7.35 -13.74
CA PRO A 35 2.32 -6.33 -14.01
C PRO A 35 3.29 -6.80 -15.10
N ASN A 36 3.38 -6.03 -16.18
CA ASN A 36 4.27 -6.28 -17.32
C ASN A 36 5.38 -5.22 -17.42
N LYS A 37 5.31 -4.16 -16.60
CA LYS A 37 6.34 -3.14 -16.46
C LYS A 37 6.58 -2.83 -14.99
N PHE A 38 7.86 -2.70 -14.63
CA PHE A 38 8.30 -2.23 -13.33
C PHE A 38 9.06 -0.92 -13.50
N ILE A 39 8.72 0.07 -12.67
CA ILE A 39 9.46 1.33 -12.57
C ILE A 39 9.74 1.63 -11.11
N HIS A 40 10.80 2.38 -10.84
CA HIS A 40 11.12 2.80 -9.49
C HIS A 40 11.50 4.28 -9.44
N ARG A 41 11.30 4.88 -8.27
CA ARG A 41 11.77 6.22 -7.95
C ARG A 41 12.29 6.26 -6.52
N VAL A 42 13.40 6.96 -6.35
CA VAL A 42 14.00 7.20 -5.04
C VAL A 42 13.65 8.60 -4.59
N ILE A 43 13.13 8.73 -3.38
CA ILE A 43 12.83 9.99 -2.72
C ILE A 43 13.54 10.05 -1.36
N SER A 44 13.65 11.25 -0.81
CA SER A 44 14.17 11.46 0.55
C SER A 44 13.20 10.88 1.58
N LEU A 45 13.69 9.99 2.45
CA LEU A 45 12.90 9.51 3.58
C LEU A 45 12.69 10.64 4.61
N ASP A 46 13.60 11.61 4.68
CA ASP A 46 13.45 12.75 5.57
C ASP A 46 12.29 13.67 5.16
N ASP A 47 12.02 13.84 3.86
CA ASP A 47 10.83 14.59 3.40
C ASP A 47 9.54 13.95 3.94
N VAL A 48 9.47 12.62 3.94
CA VAL A 48 8.36 11.87 4.56
C VAL A 48 8.32 12.07 6.07
N LYS A 49 9.48 12.12 6.74
CA LYS A 49 9.57 12.34 8.19
C LYS A 49 9.14 13.76 8.58
N VAL A 50 9.41 14.78 7.77
CA VAL A 50 8.97 16.17 8.01
C VAL A 50 7.45 16.20 8.14
N VAL A 51 6.73 15.72 7.13
CA VAL A 51 5.26 15.66 7.13
C VAL A 51 4.74 14.79 8.29
N LYS A 52 5.37 13.63 8.51
CA LYS A 52 5.02 12.71 9.61
C LYS A 52 5.11 13.42 10.97
N ASN A 53 6.18 14.17 11.22
CA ASN A 53 6.40 14.84 12.50
C ASN A 53 5.42 16.00 12.71
N ALA A 54 5.20 16.83 11.68
CA ALA A 54 4.24 17.94 11.74
C ALA A 54 2.81 17.45 12.02
N MET A 55 2.41 16.33 11.39
CA MET A 55 1.09 15.74 11.57
C MET A 55 0.96 14.86 12.84
N ASN A 56 2.05 14.63 13.58
CA ASN A 56 2.12 13.67 14.69
C ASN A 56 1.61 12.26 14.31
N MET A 57 2.06 11.73 13.16
CA MET A 57 1.64 10.44 12.61
C MET A 57 2.80 9.47 12.39
N THR A 58 2.58 8.36 11.66
CA THR A 58 3.63 7.41 11.29
C THR A 58 4.02 7.55 9.82
N VAL A 59 5.22 7.07 9.47
CA VAL A 59 5.73 7.06 8.08
C VAL A 59 4.77 6.31 7.15
N ASN A 60 4.15 5.22 7.64
CA ASN A 60 3.17 4.45 6.86
C ASN A 60 1.90 5.26 6.57
N ASP A 61 1.47 6.13 7.48
CA ASP A 61 0.26 6.95 7.30
C ASP A 61 0.50 8.00 6.20
N VAL A 62 1.69 8.64 6.21
CA VAL A 62 2.10 9.60 5.17
C VAL A 62 2.24 8.92 3.81
N ILE A 63 2.92 7.77 3.77
CA ILE A 63 3.09 6.97 2.55
C ILE A 63 1.74 6.56 1.95
N LEU A 64 0.81 6.05 2.77
CA LEU A 64 -0.50 5.67 2.29
C LEU A 64 -1.28 6.91 1.79
N GLY A 65 -1.17 8.02 2.51
CA GLY A 65 -1.76 9.30 2.12
C GLY A 65 -1.26 9.82 0.77
N MET A 66 0.05 9.89 0.56
CA MET A 66 0.63 10.36 -0.71
C MET A 66 0.29 9.44 -1.89
N VAL A 67 0.24 8.13 -1.67
CA VAL A 67 -0.18 7.18 -2.71
C VAL A 67 -1.65 7.37 -3.08
N GLN A 68 -2.52 7.55 -2.08
CA GLN A 68 -3.94 7.81 -2.34
C GLN A 68 -4.16 9.16 -3.03
N ALA A 69 -3.46 10.21 -2.61
CA ALA A 69 -3.51 11.54 -3.25
C ALA A 69 -3.03 11.50 -4.70
N GLY A 70 -1.87 10.87 -4.95
CA GLY A 70 -1.31 10.71 -6.30
C GLY A 70 -2.21 9.88 -7.21
N LEU A 71 -2.77 8.78 -6.70
CA LEU A 71 -3.69 7.93 -7.46
C LEU A 71 -5.03 8.66 -7.75
N SER A 72 -5.56 9.39 -6.77
CA SER A 72 -6.76 10.22 -6.91
C SER A 72 -6.56 11.25 -8.04
N ARG A 73 -5.43 11.96 -8.04
CA ARG A 73 -5.08 12.95 -9.07
C ARG A 73 -4.88 12.31 -10.45
N TYR A 74 -4.11 11.22 -10.54
CA TYR A 74 -3.88 10.50 -11.79
C TYR A 74 -5.19 10.03 -12.43
N LEU A 75 -6.08 9.41 -11.64
CA LEU A 75 -7.37 8.95 -12.14
C LEU A 75 -8.29 10.12 -12.52
N SER A 76 -8.30 11.20 -11.72
CA SER A 76 -9.10 12.39 -12.04
C SER A 76 -8.71 12.99 -13.39
N GLN A 77 -7.41 13.03 -13.71
CA GLN A 77 -6.93 13.53 -15.01
C GLN A 77 -7.17 12.54 -16.15
N LYS A 78 -6.93 11.25 -15.93
CA LYS A 78 -7.19 10.22 -16.95
C LYS A 78 -8.65 10.20 -17.39
N TYR A 79 -9.57 10.54 -16.49
CA TYR A 79 -11.01 10.55 -16.73
C TYR A 79 -11.58 11.97 -16.80
N ASP A 80 -10.81 12.87 -17.42
CA ASP A 80 -11.04 14.31 -17.43
C ASP A 80 -12.51 14.69 -17.64
N SER A 81 -12.93 15.66 -16.82
CA SER A 81 -14.34 15.91 -16.50
C SER A 81 -15.18 16.45 -17.66
N GLU A 82 -14.55 16.90 -18.74
CA GLU A 82 -15.22 17.47 -19.91
C GLU A 82 -15.74 16.40 -20.88
N THR A 83 -15.09 15.24 -20.97
CA THR A 83 -15.43 14.22 -21.98
C THR A 83 -16.46 13.21 -21.47
N ASN A 84 -16.64 13.05 -20.14
CA ASN A 84 -17.61 12.10 -19.58
C ASN A 84 -18.04 12.39 -18.11
N PRO A 85 -18.97 13.33 -17.85
CA PRO A 85 -19.41 13.67 -16.49
C PRO A 85 -20.05 12.50 -15.72
N LYS A 86 -20.57 11.48 -16.42
CA LYS A 86 -21.05 10.23 -15.81
C LYS A 86 -19.92 9.43 -15.15
N LEU A 87 -18.71 9.48 -15.70
CA LEU A 87 -17.56 8.73 -15.21
C LEU A 87 -16.95 9.35 -13.96
N LYS A 88 -16.94 10.68 -13.84
CA LYS A 88 -16.57 11.40 -12.61
C LYS A 88 -17.48 11.04 -11.43
N LYS A 89 -18.80 11.11 -11.64
CA LYS A 89 -19.80 10.69 -10.65
C LYS A 89 -19.70 9.18 -10.35
N SER A 90 -19.26 8.38 -11.32
CA SER A 90 -18.98 6.96 -11.11
C SER A 90 -17.74 6.76 -10.24
N LEU A 91 -16.62 7.44 -10.50
CA LEU A 91 -15.39 7.38 -9.70
C LEU A 91 -15.61 7.76 -8.24
N GLU A 92 -16.38 8.82 -7.97
CA GLU A 92 -16.73 9.23 -6.60
C GLU A 92 -17.64 8.23 -5.87
N ASN A 93 -18.38 7.40 -6.63
CA ASN A 93 -19.27 6.34 -6.13
C ASN A 93 -18.64 4.94 -6.19
N ILE A 94 -17.52 4.77 -6.89
CA ILE A 94 -16.79 3.51 -6.98
C ILE A 94 -15.87 3.40 -5.76
N CYS A 95 -16.15 2.41 -4.93
CA CYS A 95 -15.28 2.02 -3.83
C CYS A 95 -14.08 1.25 -4.39
N LEU A 96 -12.98 1.95 -4.74
CA LEU A 96 -11.71 1.28 -5.03
C LEU A 96 -11.16 0.65 -3.76
N ARG A 97 -10.58 -0.54 -3.89
CA ARG A 97 -10.07 -1.31 -2.74
C ARG A 97 -8.58 -1.58 -2.85
N GLY A 98 -7.87 -1.31 -1.77
CA GLY A 98 -6.46 -1.64 -1.60
C GLY A 98 -6.30 -2.87 -0.72
N VAL A 99 -5.25 -3.64 -0.97
CA VAL A 99 -4.76 -4.66 -0.05
C VAL A 99 -3.48 -4.16 0.59
N VAL A 100 -3.42 -4.15 1.92
CA VAL A 100 -2.24 -3.74 2.69
C VAL A 100 -1.76 -4.93 3.51
N PHE A 101 -0.46 -5.20 3.48
CA PHE A 101 0.16 -6.26 4.27
C PHE A 101 0.64 -5.78 5.63
N PHE A 102 0.53 -6.68 6.62
CA PHE A 102 0.85 -6.43 8.03
C PHE A 102 1.89 -7.45 8.49
N ASN A 103 3.01 -6.95 9.03
CA ASN A 103 3.96 -7.79 9.73
C ASN A 103 3.39 -8.18 11.11
N LEU A 104 3.07 -9.47 11.28
CA LEU A 104 2.52 -10.05 12.50
C LEU A 104 3.60 -10.56 13.47
N ARG A 105 4.89 -10.38 13.14
CA ARG A 105 5.97 -10.74 14.06
C ARG A 105 5.91 -9.85 15.31
N SER A 106 6.12 -10.46 16.47
CA SER A 106 6.27 -9.78 17.76
C SER A 106 7.44 -8.81 17.72
N ASN A 107 8.58 -9.28 17.22
CA ASN A 107 9.74 -8.45 16.95
C ASN A 107 9.76 -7.99 15.48
N LYS A 108 9.83 -6.68 15.27
CA LYS A 108 9.81 -6.04 13.95
C LYS A 108 11.19 -5.54 13.52
N LYS A 109 12.20 -5.63 14.39
CA LYS A 109 13.57 -5.23 14.06
C LYS A 109 14.21 -6.21 13.08
N ILE A 110 15.12 -5.71 12.27
CA ILE A 110 16.03 -6.55 11.51
C ILE A 110 17.07 -7.04 12.51
N GLU A 111 17.08 -8.35 12.75
CA GLU A 111 18.01 -9.01 13.66
C GLU A 111 18.86 -10.00 12.91
N ASP A 112 20.02 -10.30 13.49
CA ASP A 112 20.90 -11.35 12.99
C ASP A 112 20.17 -12.69 12.94
N LEU A 113 20.26 -13.36 11.79
CA LEU A 113 19.64 -14.65 11.55
C LEU A 113 20.03 -15.68 12.62
N ALA A 114 21.29 -15.67 13.07
CA ALA A 114 21.76 -16.58 14.11
C ALA A 114 20.96 -16.41 15.40
N LYS A 115 20.75 -15.16 15.84
CA LYS A 115 19.96 -14.81 17.03
C LYS A 115 18.48 -15.18 16.89
N MET A 116 17.94 -15.14 15.67
CA MET A 116 16.57 -15.57 15.40
C MET A 116 16.39 -17.10 15.41
N MET A 117 17.45 -17.86 15.15
CA MET A 117 17.45 -19.32 15.13
C MET A 117 17.80 -19.94 16.49
N GLU A 118 18.29 -19.14 17.45
CA GLU A 118 18.61 -19.59 18.81
C GLU A 118 17.38 -20.18 19.54
N LYS A 119 17.62 -21.26 20.30
CA LYS A 119 16.58 -21.95 21.04
C LYS A 119 16.08 -21.06 22.19
N GLY A 120 14.77 -20.76 22.17
CA GLY A 120 14.17 -19.84 23.15
C GLY A 120 14.18 -18.36 22.71
N SER A 121 14.63 -18.07 21.49
CA SER A 121 14.56 -16.72 20.93
C SER A 121 13.12 -16.23 20.81
N ASN A 122 12.89 -14.98 21.24
CA ASN A 122 11.62 -14.28 21.05
C ASN A 122 11.38 -13.85 19.59
N SER A 123 12.41 -13.95 18.75
CA SER A 123 12.41 -13.55 17.35
C SER A 123 12.36 -14.78 16.44
N ARG A 124 11.16 -15.27 16.14
CA ARG A 124 11.00 -16.42 15.23
C ARG A 124 11.47 -16.09 13.82
N TRP A 125 12.30 -16.98 13.26
CA TRP A 125 12.64 -16.99 11.84
C TRP A 125 11.41 -17.27 10.96
N GLY A 126 11.37 -16.63 9.79
CA GLY A 126 10.31 -16.80 8.78
C GLY A 126 9.36 -15.60 8.66
N ASN A 127 8.46 -15.69 7.68
CA ASN A 127 7.46 -14.66 7.38
C ASN A 127 6.17 -14.93 8.17
N SER A 128 5.74 -13.94 8.96
CA SER A 128 4.42 -13.92 9.57
C SER A 128 3.69 -12.67 9.08
N ILE A 129 2.94 -12.83 7.98
CA ILE A 129 2.34 -11.72 7.25
C ILE A 129 0.83 -11.93 7.13
N GLY A 130 0.09 -10.99 7.69
CA GLY A 130 -1.34 -10.84 7.46
C GLY A 130 -1.61 -9.81 6.37
N TYR A 131 -2.84 -9.72 5.91
CA TYR A 131 -3.29 -8.66 5.02
C TYR A 131 -4.67 -8.15 5.43
N VAL A 132 -4.98 -6.94 5.02
CA VAL A 132 -6.30 -6.32 5.21
C VAL A 132 -6.75 -5.66 3.92
N MET A 133 -8.07 -5.61 3.72
CA MET A 133 -8.66 -4.85 2.63
C MET A 133 -9.09 -3.47 3.13
N ILE A 134 -8.63 -2.42 2.46
CA ILE A 134 -8.98 -1.02 2.78
C ILE A 134 -9.77 -0.39 1.63
N PRO A 135 -10.76 0.46 1.92
CA PRO A 135 -11.27 1.37 0.90
C PRO A 135 -10.21 2.43 0.61
N LEU A 136 -9.96 2.71 -0.66
CA LEU A 136 -9.07 3.78 -1.08
C LEU A 136 -9.87 5.08 -1.20
N TRP A 137 -9.33 6.18 -0.66
CA TRP A 137 -9.94 7.50 -0.77
C TRP A 137 -9.54 8.14 -2.09
N MET A 138 -10.49 8.21 -3.03
CA MET A 138 -10.30 8.68 -4.41
C MET A 138 -11.04 9.99 -4.71
N LYS A 139 -11.48 10.70 -3.66
CA LYS A 139 -12.16 11.98 -3.82
C LYS A 139 -11.11 13.09 -3.89
N SER A 140 -11.38 14.09 -4.72
CA SER A 140 -10.60 15.33 -4.69
C SER A 140 -10.81 16.02 -3.35
N GLU A 141 -9.72 16.37 -2.69
CA GLU A 141 -9.71 17.09 -1.42
C GLU A 141 -9.03 18.43 -1.61
N ASN A 142 -9.57 19.47 -0.98
CA ASN A 142 -8.95 20.79 -0.97
C ASN A 142 -7.76 20.81 0.01
N ASP A 143 -7.90 20.12 1.14
CA ASP A 143 -6.83 19.92 2.11
C ASP A 143 -6.07 18.62 1.78
N ILE A 144 -4.81 18.76 1.38
CA ILE A 144 -3.94 17.62 1.02
C ILE A 144 -3.69 16.67 2.21
N PHE A 145 -3.74 17.18 3.45
CA PHE A 145 -3.51 16.38 4.65
C PHE A 145 -4.68 15.46 4.99
N GLU A 146 -5.86 15.69 4.41
CA GLU A 146 -7.04 14.85 4.62
C GLU A 146 -6.81 13.40 4.16
N TYR A 147 -6.01 13.21 3.10
CA TYR A 147 -5.59 11.88 2.67
C TYR A 147 -4.80 11.13 3.76
N ILE A 148 -3.95 11.82 4.51
CA ILE A 148 -3.17 11.24 5.61
C ILE A 148 -4.08 10.97 6.82
N ARG A 149 -4.93 11.93 7.22
CA ARG A 149 -5.87 11.76 8.36
C ARG A 149 -6.79 10.56 8.16
N ARG A 150 -7.30 10.36 6.95
CA ARG A 150 -8.12 9.19 6.60
C ARG A 150 -7.34 7.89 6.58
N SER A 151 -6.14 7.92 5.99
CA SER A 151 -5.23 6.77 5.99
C SER A 151 -4.96 6.29 7.41
N LYS A 152 -4.64 7.21 8.32
CA LYS A 152 -4.46 6.92 9.75
C LYS A 152 -5.71 6.34 10.39
N THR A 153 -6.87 6.97 10.18
CA THR A 153 -8.15 6.51 10.76
C THR A 153 -8.48 5.08 10.35
N ILE A 154 -8.35 4.77 9.05
CA ILE A 154 -8.58 3.43 8.52
C ILE A 154 -7.56 2.45 9.10
N MET A 155 -6.28 2.82 9.11
CA MET A 155 -5.22 1.92 9.55
C MET A 155 -5.22 1.65 11.04
N ASP A 156 -5.51 2.64 11.87
CA ASP A 156 -5.63 2.44 13.32
C ASP A 156 -6.81 1.53 13.65
N ARG A 157 -7.94 1.66 12.94
CA ARG A 157 -9.06 0.72 13.06
C ARG A 157 -8.68 -0.71 12.67
N LYS A 158 -7.91 -0.89 11.60
CA LYS A 158 -7.41 -2.22 11.17
C LYS A 158 -6.38 -2.80 12.14
N LYS A 159 -5.50 -1.97 12.71
CA LYS A 159 -4.52 -2.38 13.75
C LYS A 159 -5.23 -2.84 15.04
N LEU A 160 -6.35 -2.19 15.39
CA LEU A 160 -7.16 -2.53 16.55
C LEU A 160 -8.11 -3.73 16.32
N SER A 161 -8.13 -4.29 15.10
CA SER A 161 -8.93 -5.46 14.75
C SER A 161 -8.03 -6.71 14.67
N LEU A 162 -8.63 -7.90 14.78
CA LEU A 162 -7.92 -9.16 14.52
C LEU A 162 -7.96 -9.57 13.04
N GLU A 163 -8.37 -8.68 12.13
CA GLU A 163 -8.41 -9.00 10.68
C GLU A 163 -7.04 -9.42 10.13
N PRO A 164 -5.91 -8.76 10.45
CA PRO A 164 -4.60 -9.22 9.99
C PRO A 164 -4.26 -10.64 10.45
N LEU A 165 -4.60 -10.98 11.70
CA LEU A 165 -4.36 -12.32 12.25
C LEU A 165 -5.29 -13.36 11.65
N PHE A 166 -6.56 -12.98 11.43
CA PHE A 166 -7.56 -13.81 10.78
C PHE A 166 -7.15 -14.17 9.35
N SER A 167 -6.68 -13.20 8.57
CA SER A 167 -6.29 -13.40 7.17
C SER A 167 -5.04 -14.29 7.03
N TYR A 168 -4.07 -14.15 7.93
CA TYR A 168 -2.93 -15.07 8.04
C TYR A 168 -3.39 -16.49 8.37
N THR A 169 -4.24 -16.64 9.40
CA THR A 169 -4.75 -17.94 9.83
C THR A 169 -5.58 -18.61 8.73
N LEU A 170 -6.39 -17.84 8.00
CA LEU A 170 -7.18 -18.33 6.87
C LEU A 170 -6.30 -18.95 5.78
N PHE A 171 -5.21 -18.26 5.39
CA PHE A 171 -4.28 -18.80 4.39
C PHE A 171 -3.55 -20.04 4.90
N LYS A 172 -3.05 -20.00 6.14
CA LYS A 172 -2.37 -21.14 6.75
C LYS A 172 -3.28 -22.37 6.82
N LEU A 173 -4.49 -22.23 7.35
CA LEU A 173 -5.46 -23.31 7.45
C LEU A 173 -5.87 -23.85 6.08
N THR A 174 -6.02 -22.97 5.08
CA THR A 174 -6.34 -23.40 3.71
C THR A 174 -5.26 -24.31 3.14
N VAL A 175 -3.98 -24.01 3.39
CA VAL A 175 -2.87 -24.87 2.95
C VAL A 175 -2.88 -26.20 3.72
N GLU A 176 -3.03 -26.15 5.04
CA GLU A 176 -2.98 -27.34 5.90
C GLU A 176 -4.13 -28.32 5.60
N VAL A 177 -5.33 -27.82 5.30
CA VAL A 177 -6.53 -28.64 5.10
C VAL A 177 -6.80 -28.98 3.63
N PHE A 178 -6.59 -28.02 2.72
CA PHE A 178 -7.01 -28.14 1.31
C PHE A 178 -5.83 -28.06 0.31
N GLY A 179 -4.62 -27.81 0.79
CA GLY A 179 -3.41 -27.74 -0.03
C GLY A 179 -3.25 -26.46 -0.87
N TYR A 180 -2.11 -26.36 -1.55
CA TYR A 180 -1.70 -25.16 -2.29
C TYR A 180 -2.61 -24.79 -3.47
N LYS A 181 -3.27 -25.78 -4.11
CA LYS A 181 -4.23 -25.50 -5.20
C LYS A 181 -5.41 -24.68 -4.69
N ALA A 182 -5.95 -25.04 -3.53
CA ALA A 182 -7.03 -24.29 -2.89
C ALA A 182 -6.57 -22.90 -2.45
N LEU A 183 -5.36 -22.78 -1.87
CA LEU A 183 -4.78 -21.48 -1.53
C LEU A 183 -4.68 -20.57 -2.76
N ARG A 184 -4.18 -21.08 -3.90
CA ARG A 184 -4.10 -20.31 -5.14
C ARG A 184 -5.48 -19.79 -5.55
N THR A 185 -6.49 -20.65 -5.57
CA THR A 185 -7.87 -20.26 -5.92
C THR A 185 -8.41 -19.18 -4.98
N LEU A 186 -8.17 -19.33 -3.68
CA LEU A 186 -8.57 -18.36 -2.67
C LEU A 186 -7.83 -17.02 -2.84
N ALA A 187 -6.52 -17.04 -3.01
CA ALA A 187 -5.70 -15.86 -3.23
C ALA A 187 -6.12 -15.10 -4.50
N MET A 188 -6.30 -15.81 -5.62
CA MET A 188 -6.82 -15.22 -6.87
C MET A 188 -8.22 -14.63 -6.66
N ARG A 189 -9.06 -15.28 -5.83
CA ARG A 189 -10.39 -14.80 -5.50
C ARG A 189 -10.36 -13.52 -4.66
N ILE A 190 -9.42 -13.40 -3.71
CA ILE A 190 -9.27 -12.22 -2.83
C ILE A 190 -8.60 -11.07 -3.57
N PHE A 191 -7.38 -11.27 -4.06
CA PHE A 191 -6.59 -10.21 -4.69
C PHE A 191 -7.16 -9.78 -6.03
N GLY A 192 -7.83 -10.68 -6.76
CA GLY A 192 -8.57 -10.29 -7.95
C GLY A 192 -9.86 -9.50 -7.67
N ARG A 193 -10.11 -9.05 -6.42
CA ARG A 193 -11.16 -8.08 -6.04
C ARG A 193 -10.60 -6.76 -5.50
N SER A 194 -9.27 -6.61 -5.46
CA SER A 194 -8.61 -5.35 -5.14
C SER A 194 -8.16 -4.64 -6.40
N THR A 195 -8.12 -3.32 -6.31
CA THR A 195 -7.63 -2.40 -7.34
C THR A 195 -6.12 -2.21 -7.24
N VAL A 196 -5.58 -2.22 -6.01
CA VAL A 196 -4.16 -1.96 -5.75
C VAL A 196 -3.66 -2.88 -4.65
N VAL A 197 -2.43 -3.37 -4.79
CA VAL A 197 -1.68 -3.99 -3.70
C VAL A 197 -0.64 -2.99 -3.19
N LEU A 198 -0.61 -2.77 -1.88
CA LEU A 198 0.26 -1.84 -1.18
C LEU A 198 1.10 -2.60 -0.16
N SER A 199 2.42 -2.46 -0.27
CA SER A 199 3.36 -3.01 0.71
C SER A 199 4.38 -1.95 1.08
N ASN A 200 4.65 -1.79 2.37
CA ASN A 200 5.74 -0.97 2.85
C ASN A 200 6.62 -1.77 3.81
N VAL A 201 7.90 -1.90 3.46
CA VAL A 201 8.87 -2.69 4.23
C VAL A 201 10.03 -1.79 4.63
N ALA A 202 10.25 -1.67 5.94
CA ALA A 202 11.46 -1.04 6.44
C ALA A 202 12.67 -1.91 6.07
N GLY A 203 13.61 -1.35 5.33
CA GLY A 203 14.88 -1.99 5.02
C GLY A 203 16.03 -1.51 5.92
N PRO A 204 17.28 -1.82 5.56
CA PRO A 204 18.46 -1.48 6.35
C PRO A 204 18.59 0.03 6.62
N THR A 205 18.99 0.39 7.83
CA THR A 205 19.29 1.77 8.22
C THR A 205 20.76 2.14 8.03
N GLU A 206 21.61 1.14 7.82
CA GLU A 206 23.05 1.28 7.63
C GLU A 206 23.40 0.95 6.18
N GLU A 207 24.52 1.50 5.70
CA GLU A 207 25.08 1.14 4.40
C GLU A 207 25.54 -0.32 4.43
N ILE A 208 25.17 -1.07 3.39
CA ILE A 208 25.57 -2.46 3.23
C ILE A 208 26.28 -2.64 1.90
N SER A 209 27.21 -3.59 1.85
CA SER A 209 27.90 -3.98 0.64
C SER A 209 27.51 -5.40 0.21
N LEU A 210 27.61 -5.65 -1.09
CA LEU A 210 27.51 -6.98 -1.69
C LEU A 210 28.81 -7.25 -2.45
N PHE A 211 29.59 -8.25 -2.02
CA PHE A 211 30.93 -8.52 -2.56
C PHE A 211 31.82 -7.26 -2.57
N ASP A 212 31.87 -6.54 -1.45
CA ASP A 212 32.62 -5.28 -1.28
C ASP A 212 32.13 -4.10 -2.14
N HIS A 213 31.06 -4.27 -2.91
CA HIS A 213 30.42 -3.17 -3.64
C HIS A 213 29.28 -2.56 -2.82
N GLN A 214 29.35 -1.26 -2.56
CA GLN A 214 28.31 -0.55 -1.81
C GLN A 214 26.96 -0.58 -2.54
N ILE A 215 25.92 -1.01 -1.83
CA ILE A 215 24.56 -1.01 -2.37
C ILE A 215 24.02 0.42 -2.38
N SER A 216 23.58 0.87 -3.55
CA SER A 216 23.02 2.23 -3.71
C SER A 216 21.59 2.34 -3.19
N TYR A 217 20.77 1.30 -3.43
CA TYR A 217 19.38 1.18 -2.98
C TYR A 217 18.86 -0.26 -3.17
N VAL A 218 17.73 -0.57 -2.56
CA VAL A 218 17.02 -1.85 -2.72
C VAL A 218 15.59 -1.58 -3.19
N ALA A 219 15.21 -2.17 -4.33
CA ALA A 219 13.85 -2.08 -4.89
C ALA A 219 13.24 -3.48 -4.99
N ALA A 220 12.23 -3.78 -4.17
CA ALA A 220 11.57 -5.09 -4.17
C ALA A 220 10.24 -5.04 -4.92
N SER A 221 9.95 -6.04 -5.75
CA SER A 221 8.64 -6.23 -6.38
C SER A 221 8.18 -7.68 -6.32
N ILE A 222 6.89 -7.89 -6.62
CA ILE A 222 6.31 -9.22 -6.83
C ILE A 222 5.62 -9.26 -8.20
N SER A 223 5.59 -10.44 -8.79
CA SER A 223 4.85 -10.75 -10.02
C SER A 223 3.99 -12.00 -9.80
N GLY A 224 3.05 -12.27 -10.70
CA GLY A 224 2.20 -13.46 -10.64
C GLY A 224 0.89 -13.30 -9.84
N PHE A 225 0.59 -12.09 -9.37
CA PHE A 225 -0.72 -11.74 -8.82
C PHE A 225 -1.57 -11.01 -9.86
N PRO A 226 -2.91 -11.22 -9.88
CA PRO A 226 -3.82 -10.63 -10.86
C PRO A 226 -4.11 -9.15 -10.53
N GLN A 227 -3.09 -8.29 -10.58
CA GLN A 227 -3.17 -6.89 -10.19
C GLN A 227 -2.64 -5.94 -11.28
N ALA A 228 -3.42 -4.91 -11.63
CA ALA A 228 -2.99 -3.86 -12.55
C ALA A 228 -1.95 -2.90 -11.95
N LEU A 229 -1.97 -2.71 -10.63
CA LEU A 229 -1.07 -1.81 -9.91
C LEU A 229 -0.63 -2.43 -8.58
N ILE A 230 0.69 -2.59 -8.45
CA ILE A 230 1.37 -2.98 -7.22
C ILE A 230 2.28 -1.82 -6.83
N VAL A 231 2.08 -1.30 -5.62
CA VAL A 231 2.89 -0.21 -5.06
C VAL A 231 3.69 -0.79 -3.90
N HIS A 232 4.99 -0.95 -4.09
CA HIS A 232 5.90 -1.40 -3.06
C HIS A 232 6.82 -0.28 -2.65
N ILE A 233 6.91 -0.03 -1.35
CA ILE A 233 7.81 0.96 -0.80
C ILE A 233 8.80 0.23 0.11
N THR A 234 10.07 0.55 -0.07
CA THR A 234 11.16 0.01 0.74
C THR A 234 12.05 1.14 1.18
N SER A 235 12.47 1.16 2.45
CA SER A 235 13.45 2.13 2.92
C SER A 235 14.87 1.55 2.84
N TYR A 236 15.85 2.39 2.52
CA TYR A 236 17.27 2.05 2.59
C TYR A 236 18.06 3.28 3.04
N VAL A 237 18.68 3.20 4.21
CA VAL A 237 19.34 4.36 4.86
C VAL A 237 18.35 5.52 4.95
N ASN A 238 18.60 6.63 4.24
CA ASN A 238 17.72 7.79 4.20
C ASN A 238 16.88 7.90 2.92
N LYS A 239 16.76 6.80 2.17
CA LYS A 239 16.01 6.74 0.92
C LYS A 239 14.70 5.99 1.14
N ALA A 240 13.60 6.52 0.62
CA ALA A 240 12.39 5.75 0.37
C ALA A 240 12.33 5.43 -1.13
N ILE A 241 12.25 4.14 -1.45
CA ILE A 241 12.22 3.62 -2.81
C ILE A 241 10.78 3.23 -3.12
N ILE A 242 10.13 4.00 -3.99
CA ILE A 242 8.80 3.69 -4.53
C ILE A 242 9.02 2.80 -5.76
N ASN A 243 8.47 1.60 -5.75
CA ASN A 243 8.54 0.65 -6.84
C ASN A 243 7.12 0.31 -7.30
N LEU A 244 6.80 0.62 -8.56
CA LEU A 244 5.50 0.36 -9.16
C LEU A 244 5.61 -0.82 -10.12
N GLY A 245 4.82 -1.87 -9.87
CA GLY A 245 4.50 -2.89 -10.86
C GLY A 245 3.17 -2.57 -11.52
N VAL A 246 3.16 -2.36 -12.84
CA VAL A 246 1.97 -1.96 -13.58
C VAL A 246 1.67 -2.87 -14.77
N ASP A 247 0.39 -3.03 -15.09
CA ASP A 247 -0.07 -3.51 -16.40
C ASP A 247 -0.25 -2.30 -17.33
N LEU A 248 0.62 -2.18 -18.34
CA LEU A 248 0.65 -1.03 -19.26
C LEU A 248 -0.64 -0.85 -20.07
N ASP A 249 -1.43 -1.90 -20.28
CA ASP A 249 -2.69 -1.75 -21.00
C ASP A 249 -3.76 -1.08 -20.11
N VAL A 250 -3.57 -1.09 -18.79
CA VAL A 250 -4.46 -0.44 -17.81
C VAL A 250 -3.90 0.92 -17.40
N ILE A 251 -2.59 1.02 -17.20
CA ILE A 251 -1.86 2.23 -16.82
C ILE A 251 -0.78 2.48 -17.88
N PRO A 252 -1.13 3.13 -19.01
CA PRO A 252 -0.21 3.32 -20.14
C PRO A 252 1.00 4.18 -19.79
N ASP A 253 0.81 5.16 -18.90
CA ASP A 253 1.88 6.03 -18.41
C ASP A 253 2.10 5.83 -16.90
N PRO A 254 2.96 4.87 -16.51
CA PRO A 254 3.27 4.65 -15.10
C PRO A 254 4.20 5.71 -14.52
N HIS A 255 5.00 6.38 -15.35
CA HIS A 255 5.89 7.45 -14.87
C HIS A 255 5.06 8.64 -14.39
N HIS A 256 4.04 9.02 -15.14
CA HIS A 256 3.10 10.06 -14.75
C HIS A 256 2.34 9.73 -13.44
N LEU A 257 1.90 8.48 -13.26
CA LEU A 257 1.35 8.04 -11.98
C LEU A 257 2.36 8.20 -10.83
N CYS A 258 3.63 7.81 -11.07
CA CYS A 258 4.69 7.95 -10.07
C CYS A 258 5.02 9.43 -9.78
N ASP A 259 4.98 10.29 -10.79
CA ASP A 259 5.16 11.74 -10.66
C ASP A 259 4.11 12.31 -9.70
N HIS A 260 2.82 12.02 -9.90
CA HIS A 260 1.76 12.49 -9.01
C HIS A 260 1.89 11.98 -7.57
N ILE A 261 2.35 10.74 -7.37
CA ILE A 261 2.61 10.23 -6.02
C ILE A 261 3.71 11.05 -5.34
N VAL A 262 4.80 11.36 -6.05
CA VAL A 262 5.91 12.16 -5.50
C VAL A 262 5.52 13.62 -5.32
N GLU A 263 4.82 14.22 -6.28
CA GLU A 263 4.28 15.58 -6.19
C GLU A 263 3.36 15.73 -4.97
N ALA A 264 2.52 14.74 -4.67
CA ALA A 264 1.66 14.78 -3.50
C ALA A 264 2.46 14.94 -2.20
N LEU A 265 3.59 14.23 -2.05
CA LEU A 265 4.48 14.40 -0.91
C LEU A 265 5.11 15.79 -0.88
N GLN A 266 5.54 16.32 -2.03
CA GLN A 266 6.13 17.65 -2.11
C GLN A 266 5.12 18.73 -1.72
N ILE A 267 3.87 18.64 -2.20
CA ILE A 267 2.79 19.55 -1.79
C ILE A 267 2.53 19.46 -0.28
N MET A 268 2.46 18.25 0.28
CA MET A 268 2.30 18.06 1.74
C MET A 268 3.45 18.69 2.52
N LYS A 269 4.69 18.55 2.03
CA LYS A 269 5.88 19.12 2.67
C LYS A 269 5.85 20.65 2.61
N SER A 270 5.61 21.24 1.44
CA SER A 270 5.53 22.69 1.28
C SER A 270 4.43 23.29 2.16
N ALA A 271 3.26 22.67 2.24
CA ALA A 271 2.18 23.13 3.12
C ALA A 271 2.58 23.12 4.61
N VAL A 272 3.35 22.10 5.05
CA VAL A 272 3.89 22.07 6.43
C VAL A 272 4.91 23.19 6.65
N GLU A 273 5.80 23.44 5.69
CA GLU A 273 6.82 24.49 5.80
C GLU A 273 6.18 25.89 5.83
N GLU A 274 5.12 26.11 5.06
CA GLU A 274 4.32 27.35 5.08
C GLU A 274 3.65 27.57 6.44
N GLU A 275 2.99 26.55 7.01
CA GLU A 275 2.38 26.63 8.35
C GLU A 275 3.42 26.98 9.44
N ILE A 276 4.59 26.32 9.41
CA ILE A 276 5.67 26.59 10.37
C ILE A 276 6.22 28.01 10.23
N SER A 277 6.37 28.50 8.99
CA SER A 277 6.87 29.87 8.74
C SER A 277 5.87 30.94 9.19
N GLY A 278 4.57 30.71 8.98
CA GLY A 278 3.50 31.59 9.44
C GLY A 278 3.39 31.66 10.97
N ASP A 279 3.59 30.53 11.67
CA ASP A 279 3.60 30.48 13.14
C ASP A 279 4.84 31.17 13.76
N LEU A 280 5.94 31.29 13.00
CA LEU A 280 7.17 31.96 13.41
C LEU A 280 7.16 33.48 13.12
N GLY A 281 6.12 34.01 12.47
CA GLY A 281 5.94 35.44 12.25
C GLY A 281 7.00 36.09 11.35
N VAL A 282 7.48 35.38 10.33
CA VAL A 282 8.33 35.91 9.26
C VAL A 282 7.54 36.02 7.97
#